data_AF-A0A968ML17-F1
#
_entry.id   AF-A0A968ML17-F1
#
_cell.length_a   1.000
_cell.length_b   1.000
_cell.length_c   1.000
_cell.angle_alpha   90.00
_cell.angle_beta   90.00
_cell.angle_gamma   90.00
#
_symmetry.space_group_name_H-M   'P 1'
#
loop_
_entity.id
_entity.type
_entity.pdbx_description
1 polymer ?
#
loop_
_entity_poly.entity_id
_entity_poly.type
_entity_poly.pdbx_seq_one_letter_code
_entity_poly.pdbx_strand_id
1 'polypeptide(L)'
;MVGRFGEAILIDWGLAKVVDEALATEDVPRVVVSVRSAADTASGTITGTPQYMSPEATEGDPALITAKSDVYGLGAVLYEILTYHPPFEDLGFVPTVMRVREGRFAPPSKRRPSALIPEELDELCIAAMASAPERRPSAKELADDVGRILEGARERERRQREARNRVREGRQAADRWKLLKLELQQSESEAKRLRKQVRPWAPIEEKRLIWSLEDRVSELKTDAISAFEEAEAGFLRALGEVPDDREARSALASLYYARFGEAERGARPRRCPLLSPTRHAL
;
A
#
# COMPACT_ATOMS: atom_id res chain seq x y z
N MET A 1 -6.41 -23.56 16.20
CA MET A 1 -5.31 -23.41 17.18
C MET A 1 -4.17 -22.62 16.53
N VAL A 2 -3.47 -21.76 17.26
CA VAL A 2 -2.29 -21.03 16.73
C VAL A 2 -1.04 -21.60 17.38
N GLY A 3 -0.09 -22.05 16.57
CA GLY A 3 1.18 -22.61 17.03
C GLY A 3 2.21 -21.55 17.39
N ARG A 4 3.40 -21.98 17.80
CA ARG A 4 4.44 -21.11 18.39
C ARG A 4 5.02 -20.12 17.36
N PHE A 5 4.92 -20.41 16.08
CA PHE A 5 5.43 -19.56 14.99
C PHE A 5 4.31 -18.85 14.22
N GLY A 6 3.09 -18.84 14.77
CA GLY A 6 1.93 -18.21 14.15
C GLY A 6 1.21 -19.10 13.13
N GLU A 7 1.56 -20.39 13.04
CA GLU A 7 0.87 -21.35 12.20
C GLU A 7 -0.58 -21.58 12.66
N ALA A 8 -1.54 -21.49 11.74
CA ALA A 8 -2.92 -21.83 12.01
C ALA A 8 -3.15 -23.33 11.77
N ILE A 9 -3.57 -24.05 12.81
CA ILE A 9 -3.84 -25.49 12.76
C ILE A 9 -5.34 -25.72 12.94
N LEU A 10 -5.94 -26.42 11.97
CA LEU A 10 -7.32 -26.90 12.06
C LEU A 10 -7.40 -28.07 13.04
N ILE A 11 -8.35 -28.00 13.96
CA ILE A 11 -8.57 -28.99 15.01
C ILE A 11 -10.05 -29.35 15.06
N ASP A 12 -10.39 -30.35 15.87
CA ASP A 12 -11.76 -30.80 16.11
C ASP A 12 -12.44 -31.44 14.88
N TRP A 13 -11.93 -32.62 14.51
CA TRP A 13 -12.53 -33.47 13.48
C TRP A 13 -13.71 -34.31 14.00
N GLY A 14 -14.22 -34.03 15.21
CA GLY A 14 -15.26 -34.84 15.86
C GLY A 14 -16.59 -34.91 15.11
N LEU A 15 -16.80 -34.02 14.14
CA LEU A 15 -17.98 -33.96 13.27
C LEU A 15 -17.64 -34.17 11.78
N ALA A 16 -16.42 -34.61 11.46
CA ALA A 16 -15.97 -34.74 10.08
C ALA A 16 -16.60 -35.95 9.38
N LYS A 17 -17.18 -35.74 8.21
CA LYS A 17 -17.79 -36.79 7.38
C LYS A 17 -16.79 -37.27 6.31
N VAL A 18 -16.62 -38.59 6.20
CA VAL A 18 -15.86 -39.21 5.10
C VAL A 18 -16.73 -39.20 3.84
N VAL A 19 -16.22 -38.60 2.76
CA VAL A 19 -16.94 -38.41 1.49
C VAL A 19 -16.67 -39.56 0.50
N ASP A 20 -15.54 -40.24 0.64
CA ASP A 20 -15.17 -41.40 -0.19
C ASP A 20 -15.66 -42.70 0.44
N GLU A 21 -16.64 -43.35 -0.19
CA GLU A 21 -17.20 -44.62 0.26
C GLU A 21 -16.16 -45.75 0.26
N ALA A 22 -15.11 -45.67 -0.56
CA ALA A 22 -14.04 -46.68 -0.58
C ALA A 22 -13.13 -46.62 0.67
N LEU A 23 -13.14 -45.48 1.37
CA LEU A 23 -12.42 -45.25 2.63
C LEU A 23 -13.34 -45.40 3.85
N ALA A 24 -14.64 -45.57 3.65
CA ALA A 24 -15.60 -45.80 4.72
C ALA A 24 -15.54 -47.28 5.17
N THR A 25 -14.75 -47.56 6.22
CA THR A 25 -14.80 -48.85 6.89
C THR A 25 -16.06 -48.96 7.76
N GLU A 26 -16.55 -50.18 8.04
CA GLU A 26 -17.75 -50.38 8.88
C GLU A 26 -17.62 -49.80 10.31
N ASP A 27 -16.39 -49.53 10.76
CA ASP A 27 -16.07 -48.91 12.05
C ASP A 27 -16.05 -47.36 12.04
N VAL A 28 -16.26 -46.69 10.89
CA VAL A 28 -16.39 -45.23 10.87
C VAL A 28 -17.84 -44.87 11.20
N PRO A 29 -18.13 -44.21 12.34
CA PRO A 29 -19.49 -43.80 12.65
C PRO A 29 -19.99 -42.90 11.52
N ARG A 30 -21.10 -43.30 10.87
CA ARG A 30 -21.84 -42.41 9.97
C ARG A 30 -22.16 -41.16 10.76
N VAL A 31 -21.52 -40.04 10.43
CA VAL A 31 -21.76 -38.76 11.10
C VAL A 31 -23.23 -38.39 10.90
N VAL A 32 -24.01 -38.62 11.94
CA VAL A 32 -25.33 -38.03 12.08
C VAL A 32 -25.07 -36.59 12.49
N VAL A 33 -25.09 -35.67 11.53
CA VAL A 33 -25.23 -34.25 11.84
C VAL A 33 -26.64 -34.08 12.41
N SER A 34 -26.75 -34.27 13.73
CA SER A 34 -27.99 -34.10 14.47
C SER A 34 -28.27 -32.61 14.61
N VAL A 35 -28.74 -31.95 13.54
CA VAL A 35 -29.57 -30.75 13.71
C VAL A 35 -30.95 -31.26 14.08
N ARG A 36 -31.20 -31.45 15.38
CA ARG A 36 -32.56 -31.78 15.84
C ARG A 36 -33.48 -30.65 15.38
N SER A 37 -34.53 -31.01 14.64
CA SER A 37 -35.57 -30.07 14.23
C SER A 37 -36.16 -29.39 15.47
N ALA A 38 -36.63 -28.15 15.32
CA ALA A 38 -37.22 -27.36 16.40
C ALA A 38 -38.40 -28.06 17.14
N ALA A 39 -38.95 -29.16 16.60
CA ALA A 39 -40.02 -29.94 17.21
C ALA A 39 -39.58 -30.83 18.40
N ASP A 40 -38.28 -31.12 18.59
CA ASP A 40 -37.76 -31.95 19.69
C ASP A 40 -37.21 -31.13 20.88
N THR A 41 -37.77 -29.94 21.11
CA THR A 41 -37.32 -28.97 22.12
C THR A 41 -37.65 -29.33 23.58
N ALA A 42 -38.00 -30.59 23.89
CA ALA A 42 -38.32 -31.03 25.26
C ALA A 42 -37.16 -31.72 26.01
N SER A 43 -36.07 -32.12 25.35
CA SER A 43 -34.86 -32.65 26.02
C SER A 43 -33.68 -32.75 25.06
N GLY A 44 -32.69 -31.87 25.17
CA GLY A 44 -31.38 -32.09 24.56
C GLY A 44 -30.75 -30.86 23.92
N THR A 45 -29.56 -30.54 24.40
CA THR A 45 -28.61 -29.52 23.93
C THR A 45 -28.56 -29.45 22.40
N ILE A 46 -28.87 -28.26 21.86
CA ILE A 46 -28.64 -27.96 20.44
C ILE A 46 -27.12 -27.76 20.27
N THR A 47 -26.48 -28.58 19.45
CA THR A 47 -25.01 -28.57 19.31
C THR A 47 -24.60 -27.96 17.98
N GLY A 48 -23.88 -26.85 18.03
CA GLY A 48 -23.24 -26.19 16.88
C GLY A 48 -23.32 -24.66 16.99
N THR A 49 -22.43 -23.96 16.28
CA THR A 49 -22.36 -22.49 16.29
C THR A 49 -23.07 -21.93 15.04
N PRO A 50 -24.35 -21.53 15.13
CA PRO A 50 -25.20 -21.26 13.96
C PRO A 50 -24.67 -20.12 13.08
N GLN A 51 -23.83 -19.24 13.62
CA GLN A 51 -23.24 -18.09 12.91
C GLN A 51 -22.25 -18.48 11.80
N TYR A 52 -21.76 -19.73 11.82
CA TYR A 52 -20.80 -20.26 10.83
C TYR A 52 -21.41 -21.39 9.98
N MET A 53 -22.65 -21.78 10.26
CA MET A 53 -23.33 -22.84 9.52
C MET A 53 -23.74 -22.32 8.14
N SER A 54 -23.53 -23.14 7.11
CA SER A 54 -24.07 -22.86 5.79
C SER A 54 -25.59 -23.05 5.75
N PRO A 55 -26.32 -22.38 4.84
CA PRO A 55 -27.77 -22.52 4.71
C PRO A 55 -28.22 -23.98 4.60
N GLU A 56 -27.55 -24.79 3.79
CA GLU A 56 -27.87 -26.21 3.61
C GLU A 56 -27.57 -27.05 4.87
N ALA A 57 -26.57 -26.69 5.68
CA ALA A 57 -26.32 -27.35 6.96
C ALA A 57 -27.45 -27.07 7.97
N THR A 58 -28.13 -25.93 7.86
CA THR A 58 -29.29 -25.63 8.70
C THR A 58 -30.54 -26.42 8.34
N GLU A 59 -30.58 -27.10 7.20
CA GLU A 59 -31.71 -27.95 6.79
C GLU A 59 -31.71 -29.29 7.53
N GLY A 60 -30.57 -29.67 8.10
CA GLY A 60 -30.43 -30.90 8.89
C GLY A 60 -30.38 -32.18 8.05
N ASP A 61 -30.23 -32.07 6.73
CA ASP A 61 -29.97 -33.19 5.83
C ASP A 61 -28.45 -33.37 5.64
N PRO A 62 -27.82 -34.43 6.19
CA PRO A 62 -26.40 -34.69 6.03
C PRO A 62 -25.97 -34.97 4.58
N ALA A 63 -26.91 -35.26 3.67
CA ALA A 63 -26.62 -35.47 2.26
C ALA A 63 -26.31 -34.15 1.52
N LEU A 64 -26.83 -33.02 2.00
CA LEU A 64 -26.59 -31.70 1.39
C LEU A 64 -25.26 -31.08 1.80
N ILE A 65 -24.67 -31.54 2.91
CA ILE A 65 -23.40 -31.04 3.44
C ILE A 65 -22.25 -31.59 2.59
N THR A 66 -21.48 -30.69 1.99
CA THR A 66 -20.35 -30.99 1.11
C THR A 66 -19.15 -30.09 1.43
N ALA A 67 -18.04 -30.24 0.71
CA ALA A 67 -16.90 -29.31 0.82
C ALA A 67 -17.29 -27.83 0.58
N LYS A 68 -18.40 -27.56 -0.11
CA LYS A 68 -18.92 -26.19 -0.28
C LYS A 68 -19.52 -25.62 1.02
N SER A 69 -19.95 -26.46 1.94
CA SER A 69 -20.37 -26.06 3.28
C SER A 69 -19.17 -25.58 4.10
N ASP A 70 -18.02 -26.24 3.97
CA ASP A 70 -16.76 -25.78 4.59
C ASP A 70 -16.30 -24.43 4.03
N VAL A 71 -16.44 -24.22 2.71
CA VAL A 71 -16.13 -22.92 2.08
C VAL A 71 -16.97 -21.79 2.67
N TYR A 72 -18.25 -22.04 2.96
CA TYR A 72 -19.10 -21.06 3.63
C TYR A 72 -18.56 -20.74 5.04
N GLY A 73 -18.23 -21.77 5.82
CA GLY A 73 -17.64 -21.61 7.15
C GLY A 73 -16.32 -20.83 7.12
N LEU A 74 -15.45 -21.11 6.14
CA LEU A 74 -14.22 -20.34 5.90
C LEU A 74 -14.52 -18.88 5.55
N GLY A 75 -15.56 -18.62 4.74
CA GLY A 75 -16.05 -17.27 4.45
C GLY A 75 -16.51 -16.53 5.71
N ALA A 76 -17.25 -17.21 6.59
CA ALA A 76 -17.70 -16.65 7.87
C ALA A 76 -16.51 -16.35 8.82
N VAL A 77 -15.50 -17.22 8.85
CA VAL A 77 -14.25 -16.98 9.60
C VAL A 77 -13.47 -15.79 9.02
N LEU A 78 -13.35 -15.70 7.70
CA LEU A 78 -12.70 -14.55 7.04
C LEU A 78 -13.44 -13.25 7.38
N TYR A 79 -14.77 -13.26 7.31
CA TYR A 79 -15.60 -12.12 7.71
C TYR A 79 -15.31 -11.68 9.14
N GLU A 80 -15.24 -12.63 10.08
CA GLU A 80 -14.95 -12.35 11.48
C GLU A 80 -13.53 -11.82 11.68
N ILE A 81 -12.52 -12.35 10.99
CA ILE A 81 -11.15 -11.83 11.04
C ILE A 81 -11.11 -10.36 10.63
N LEU A 82 -11.86 -9.98 9.58
CA LEU A 82 -11.87 -8.61 9.05
C LEU A 82 -12.62 -7.65 9.96
N THR A 83 -13.75 -8.09 10.52
CA THR A 83 -14.71 -7.22 11.22
C THR A 83 -14.66 -7.34 12.75
N TYR A 84 -13.95 -8.34 13.27
CA TYR A 84 -13.97 -8.80 14.66
C TYR A 84 -15.34 -9.25 15.18
N HIS A 85 -16.28 -9.51 14.27
CA HIS A 85 -17.63 -9.96 14.60
C HIS A 85 -18.07 -11.03 13.59
N PRO A 86 -18.83 -12.04 14.01
CA PRO A 86 -19.42 -12.98 13.08
C PRO A 86 -20.38 -12.27 12.10
N PRO A 87 -20.62 -12.85 10.91
CA PRO A 87 -21.48 -12.26 9.89
C PRO A 87 -22.93 -12.08 10.33
N PHE A 88 -23.41 -12.97 11.20
CA PHE A 88 -24.74 -12.89 11.81
C PHE A 88 -24.61 -12.78 13.32
N GLU A 89 -25.38 -11.87 13.93
CA GLU A 89 -25.46 -11.75 15.38
C GLU A 89 -26.15 -12.97 15.99
N ASP A 90 -25.67 -13.40 17.16
CA ASP A 90 -26.30 -14.48 17.92
C ASP A 90 -27.55 -13.94 18.61
N LEU A 91 -28.71 -14.32 18.08
CA LEU A 91 -30.02 -14.05 18.66
C LEU A 91 -30.66 -15.32 19.22
N GLY A 92 -29.86 -16.35 19.50
CA GLY A 92 -30.31 -17.71 19.77
C GLY A 92 -30.40 -18.55 18.49
N PHE A 93 -30.52 -19.87 18.66
CA PHE A 93 -30.35 -20.83 17.56
C PHE A 93 -31.34 -20.62 16.41
N VAL A 94 -32.64 -20.67 16.68
CA VAL A 94 -33.69 -20.56 15.64
C VAL A 94 -33.65 -19.20 14.94
N PRO A 95 -33.60 -18.04 15.63
CA PRO A 95 -33.51 -16.74 14.96
C PRO A 95 -32.24 -16.58 14.10
N THR A 96 -31.10 -17.11 14.56
CA THR A 96 -29.83 -17.03 13.82
C THR A 96 -29.89 -17.88 12.55
N VAL A 97 -30.43 -19.10 12.62
CA VAL A 97 -30.65 -19.97 11.46
C VAL A 97 -31.54 -19.30 10.40
N MET A 98 -32.60 -18.60 10.83
CA MET A 98 -33.46 -17.88 9.88
C MET A 98 -32.68 -16.78 9.13
N ARG A 99 -31.81 -16.03 9.81
CA ARG A 99 -30.94 -15.03 9.18
C ARG A 99 -29.92 -15.65 8.22
N VAL A 100 -29.33 -16.78 8.59
CA VAL A 100 -28.42 -17.54 7.71
C VAL A 100 -29.13 -17.93 6.41
N ARG A 101 -30.37 -18.44 6.50
CA ARG A 101 -31.20 -18.80 5.34
C ARG A 101 -31.61 -17.59 4.50
N GLU A 102 -31.88 -16.45 5.13
CA GLU A 102 -32.12 -15.19 4.42
C GLU A 102 -30.90 -14.72 3.62
N GLY A 103 -29.69 -15.06 4.06
CA GLY A 103 -28.44 -14.79 3.34
C GLY A 103 -28.08 -13.30 3.24
N ARG A 104 -28.68 -12.45 4.08
CA ARG A 104 -28.43 -11.00 4.07
C ARG A 104 -27.51 -10.61 5.23
N PHE A 105 -26.28 -10.25 4.91
CA PHE A 105 -25.32 -9.67 5.84
C PHE A 105 -24.65 -8.44 5.19
N ALA A 106 -24.16 -7.52 6.02
CA ALA A 106 -23.45 -6.35 5.53
C ALA A 106 -22.03 -6.75 5.07
N PRO A 107 -21.51 -6.26 3.94
CA PRO A 107 -20.12 -6.47 3.55
C PRO A 107 -19.14 -6.05 4.66
N PRO A 108 -17.98 -6.73 4.81
CA PRO A 108 -16.98 -6.39 5.83
C PRO A 108 -16.61 -4.91 5.91
N SER A 109 -16.39 -4.24 4.77
CA SER A 109 -16.05 -2.81 4.71
C SER A 109 -17.14 -1.91 5.31
N LYS A 110 -18.42 -2.28 5.15
CA LYS A 110 -19.55 -1.55 5.73
C LYS A 110 -19.72 -1.84 7.22
N ARG A 111 -19.42 -3.07 7.66
CA ARG A 111 -19.45 -3.45 9.08
C ARG A 111 -18.33 -2.76 9.87
N ARG A 112 -17.15 -2.59 9.28
CA ARG A 112 -16.00 -1.92 9.89
C ARG A 112 -15.31 -0.92 8.95
N PRO A 113 -15.88 0.27 8.72
CA PRO A 113 -15.32 1.26 7.79
C PRO A 113 -13.93 1.76 8.18
N SER A 114 -13.60 1.76 9.49
CA SER A 114 -12.30 2.21 10.00
C SER A 114 -11.13 1.28 9.67
N ALA A 115 -11.41 0.03 9.26
CA ALA A 115 -10.37 -0.95 8.92
C ALA A 115 -9.81 -0.81 7.50
N LEU A 116 -10.41 0.05 6.66
CA LEU A 116 -10.02 0.22 5.25
C LEU A 116 -9.91 -1.12 4.50
N ILE A 117 -10.92 -1.98 4.70
CA ILE A 117 -10.98 -3.31 4.06
C ILE A 117 -11.11 -3.10 2.55
N PRO A 118 -10.20 -3.66 1.74
CA PRO A 118 -10.27 -3.64 0.28
C PRO A 118 -11.56 -4.26 -0.25
N GLU A 119 -12.08 -3.70 -1.34
CA GLU A 119 -13.30 -4.19 -2.01
C GLU A 119 -13.16 -5.65 -2.46
N GLU A 120 -11.96 -6.07 -2.87
CA GLU A 120 -11.68 -7.44 -3.27
C GLU A 120 -11.91 -8.44 -2.13
N LEU A 121 -11.72 -8.04 -0.87
CA LEU A 121 -12.01 -8.89 0.29
C LEU A 121 -13.50 -8.93 0.63
N ASP A 122 -14.24 -7.85 0.37
CA ASP A 122 -15.70 -7.86 0.47
C ASP A 122 -16.31 -8.84 -0.52
N GLU A 123 -15.91 -8.74 -1.80
CA GLU A 123 -16.37 -9.63 -2.87
C GLU A 123 -16.06 -11.09 -2.56
N LEU A 124 -14.85 -11.37 -2.07
CA LEU A 124 -14.43 -12.72 -1.72
C LEU A 124 -15.25 -13.30 -0.55
N CYS A 125 -15.54 -12.50 0.48
CA CYS A 125 -16.42 -12.91 1.58
C CYS A 125 -17.84 -13.21 1.09
N ILE A 126 -18.38 -12.33 0.24
CA ILE A 126 -19.73 -12.49 -0.33
C ILE A 126 -19.81 -13.74 -1.21
N ALA A 127 -18.80 -13.99 -2.03
CA ALA A 127 -18.73 -15.16 -2.89
C ALA A 127 -18.61 -16.46 -2.08
N ALA A 128 -17.74 -16.50 -1.07
CA ALA A 128 -17.58 -17.66 -0.18
C ALA A 128 -18.85 -17.98 0.60
N MET A 129 -19.62 -16.96 1.00
CA MET A 129 -20.85 -17.09 1.76
C MET A 129 -22.13 -17.01 0.91
N ALA A 130 -22.05 -17.27 -0.39
CA ALA A 130 -23.23 -17.28 -1.25
C ALA A 130 -24.26 -18.32 -0.76
N SER A 131 -25.56 -17.98 -0.78
CA SER A 131 -26.60 -18.89 -0.29
C SER A 131 -26.60 -20.23 -1.02
N ALA A 132 -26.42 -20.20 -2.34
CA ALA A 132 -26.39 -21.40 -3.18
C ALA A 132 -24.96 -21.99 -3.25
N PRO A 133 -24.74 -23.26 -2.85
CA PRO A 133 -23.41 -23.87 -2.79
C PRO A 133 -22.61 -23.85 -4.10
N GLU A 134 -23.28 -23.97 -5.24
CA GLU A 134 -22.68 -23.97 -6.58
C GLU A 134 -22.11 -22.61 -6.99
N ARG A 135 -22.53 -21.52 -6.34
CA ARG A 135 -22.00 -20.17 -6.57
C ARG A 135 -20.74 -19.87 -5.77
N ARG A 136 -20.43 -20.70 -4.76
CA ARG A 136 -19.25 -20.52 -3.92
C ARG A 136 -18.01 -21.00 -4.69
N PRO A 137 -16.83 -20.38 -4.50
CA PRO A 137 -15.58 -20.93 -5.01
C PRO A 137 -15.26 -22.28 -4.37
N SER A 138 -14.27 -23.00 -4.89
CA SER A 138 -13.62 -24.09 -4.17
C SER A 138 -12.71 -23.52 -3.07
N ALA A 139 -12.37 -24.35 -2.08
CA ALA A 139 -11.42 -23.95 -1.03
C ALA A 139 -10.05 -23.56 -1.61
N LYS A 140 -9.63 -24.18 -2.72
CA LYS A 140 -8.40 -23.84 -3.42
C LYS A 140 -8.48 -22.46 -4.07
N GLU A 141 -9.55 -22.18 -4.83
CA GLU A 141 -9.75 -20.86 -5.44
C GLU A 141 -9.81 -19.76 -4.39
N LEU A 142 -10.51 -19.99 -3.27
CA LEU A 142 -10.55 -19.07 -2.14
C LEU A 142 -9.13 -18.80 -1.58
N ALA A 143 -8.32 -19.84 -1.39
CA ALA A 143 -6.95 -19.69 -0.89
C ALA A 143 -6.04 -18.94 -1.88
N ASP A 144 -6.15 -19.25 -3.18
CA ASP A 144 -5.39 -18.59 -4.25
C ASP A 144 -5.77 -17.10 -4.34
N ASP A 145 -7.06 -16.77 -4.19
CA ASP A 145 -7.56 -15.38 -4.19
C ASP A 145 -7.05 -14.58 -2.99
N VAL A 146 -7.13 -15.14 -1.77
CA VAL A 146 -6.54 -14.51 -0.57
C VAL A 146 -5.05 -14.30 -0.76
N GLY A 147 -4.33 -15.30 -1.29
CA GLY A 147 -2.90 -15.21 -1.57
C GLY A 147 -2.55 -14.05 -2.50
N ARG A 148 -3.29 -13.92 -3.61
CA ARG A 148 -3.11 -12.83 -4.58
C ARG A 148 -3.35 -11.46 -3.99
N ILE A 149 -4.41 -11.30 -3.19
CA ILE A 149 -4.74 -10.04 -2.52
C ILE A 149 -3.60 -9.64 -1.56
N LEU A 150 -3.10 -10.59 -0.77
CA LEU A 150 -2.00 -10.35 0.17
C LEU A 150 -0.69 -10.00 -0.54
N GLU A 151 -0.36 -10.67 -1.64
CA GLU A 151 0.82 -10.37 -2.45
C GLU A 151 0.73 -8.96 -3.07
N GLY A 152 -0.43 -8.62 -3.65
CA GLY A 152 -0.67 -7.27 -4.17
C GLY A 152 -0.56 -6.19 -3.10
N ALA A 153 -1.04 -6.45 -1.88
CA ALA A 153 -0.89 -5.52 -0.75
C ALA A 153 0.58 -5.33 -0.36
N ARG A 154 1.36 -6.41 -0.25
CA ARG A 154 2.80 -6.36 0.05
C ARG A 154 3.60 -5.62 -1.00
N GLU A 155 3.30 -5.85 -2.28
CA GLU A 155 3.97 -5.15 -3.38
C GLU A 155 3.67 -3.65 -3.37
N ARG A 156 2.42 -3.25 -3.12
CA ARG A 156 2.06 -1.83 -2.96
C ARG A 156 2.81 -1.19 -1.79
N GLU A 157 2.90 -1.86 -0.65
CA GLU A 157 3.64 -1.38 0.52
C GLU A 157 5.14 -1.23 0.21
N ARG A 158 5.74 -2.22 -0.47
CA ARG A 158 7.13 -2.18 -0.91
C ARG A 158 7.41 -0.97 -1.80
N ARG A 159 6.60 -0.76 -2.84
CA ARG A 159 6.72 0.39 -3.75
C ARG A 159 6.58 1.72 -3.02
N GLN A 160 5.62 1.84 -2.11
CA GLN A 160 5.46 3.05 -1.29
C GLN A 160 6.69 3.30 -0.41
N ARG A 161 7.25 2.27 0.22
CA ARG A 161 8.46 2.39 1.04
C ARG A 161 9.65 2.83 0.20
N GLU A 162 9.82 2.24 -0.99
CA GLU A 162 10.88 2.61 -1.91
C GLU A 162 10.72 4.05 -2.41
N ALA A 163 9.52 4.46 -2.82
CA ALA A 163 9.22 5.84 -3.19
C ALA A 163 9.63 6.83 -2.08
N ARG A 164 9.25 6.56 -0.82
CA ARG A 164 9.64 7.39 0.33
C ARG A 164 11.15 7.48 0.52
N ASN A 165 11.87 6.37 0.38
CA ASN A 165 13.33 6.36 0.46
C ASN A 165 13.95 7.20 -0.67
N ARG A 166 13.45 7.06 -1.90
CA ARG A 166 13.89 7.85 -3.06
C ARG A 166 13.62 9.34 -2.92
N VAL A 167 12.46 9.72 -2.37
CA VAL A 167 12.16 11.12 -2.03
C VAL A 167 13.15 11.66 -0.99
N ARG A 168 13.47 10.87 0.05
CA ARG A 168 14.45 11.27 1.06
C ARG A 168 15.85 11.48 0.46
N GLU A 169 16.31 10.55 -0.38
CA GLU A 169 17.58 10.68 -1.11
C GLU A 169 17.59 11.96 -1.97
N GLY A 170 16.50 12.18 -2.72
CA GLY A 170 16.34 13.37 -3.57
C GLY A 170 16.38 14.68 -2.78
N ARG A 171 15.72 14.72 -1.61
CA ARG A 171 15.76 15.89 -0.70
C ARG A 171 17.17 16.17 -0.19
N GLN A 172 17.91 15.14 0.22
CA GLN A 172 19.29 15.30 0.68
C GLN A 172 20.20 15.84 -0.42
N ALA A 173 20.06 15.34 -1.65
CA ALA A 173 20.80 15.87 -2.80
C ALA A 173 20.38 17.32 -3.14
N ALA A 174 19.09 17.66 -3.05
CA ALA A 174 18.60 19.02 -3.27
C ALA A 174 19.13 20.00 -2.22
N ASP A 175 19.25 19.59 -0.96
CA ASP A 175 19.82 20.43 0.10
C ASP A 175 21.34 20.58 -0.07
N ARG A 176 22.06 19.52 -0.46
CA ARG A 176 23.47 19.64 -0.86
C ARG A 176 23.67 20.61 -2.02
N TRP A 177 22.83 20.50 -3.06
CA TRP A 177 22.85 21.42 -4.20
C TRP A 177 22.72 22.88 -3.76
N LYS A 178 21.77 23.20 -2.88
CA LYS A 178 21.62 24.56 -2.33
C LYS A 178 22.87 25.03 -1.60
N LEU A 179 23.49 24.18 -0.77
CA LEU A 179 24.72 24.51 -0.05
C LEU A 179 25.90 24.75 -0.99
N LEU A 180 26.13 23.84 -1.96
CA LEU A 180 27.17 23.98 -2.98
C LEU A 180 26.99 25.26 -3.79
N LYS A 181 25.74 25.65 -4.07
CA LYS A 181 25.43 26.91 -4.76
C LYS A 181 25.78 28.13 -3.94
N LEU A 182 25.53 28.12 -2.64
CA LEU A 182 25.94 29.21 -1.75
C LEU A 182 27.47 29.33 -1.68
N GLU A 183 28.17 28.20 -1.54
CA GLU A 183 29.64 28.19 -1.54
C GLU A 183 30.21 28.67 -2.87
N LEU A 184 29.64 28.22 -4.00
CA LEU A 184 30.03 28.65 -5.34
C LEU A 184 29.93 30.18 -5.48
N GLN A 185 28.82 30.78 -5.04
CA GLN A 185 28.64 32.23 -5.09
C GLN A 185 29.68 32.98 -4.26
N GLN A 186 30.04 32.44 -3.10
CA GLN A 186 31.06 33.01 -2.22
C GLN A 186 32.45 32.94 -2.88
N SER A 187 32.84 31.76 -3.39
CA SER A 187 34.13 31.56 -4.07
C SER A 187 34.25 32.39 -5.35
N GLU A 188 33.18 32.50 -6.15
CA GLU A 188 33.18 33.36 -7.34
C GLU A 188 33.34 34.85 -6.97
N SER A 189 32.67 35.30 -5.91
CA SER A 189 32.78 36.68 -5.43
C SER A 189 34.19 37.00 -4.92
N GLU A 190 34.81 36.05 -4.22
CA GLU A 190 36.17 36.17 -3.71
C GLU A 190 37.21 36.16 -4.83
N ALA A 191 37.14 35.20 -5.77
CA ALA A 191 38.01 35.14 -6.94
C ALA A 191 37.94 36.45 -7.75
N LYS A 192 36.72 36.98 -7.96
CA LYS A 192 36.51 38.26 -8.64
C LYS A 192 37.10 39.44 -7.87
N ARG A 193 37.05 39.44 -6.53
CA ARG A 193 37.65 40.48 -5.68
C ARG A 193 39.17 40.45 -5.80
N LEU A 194 39.80 39.28 -5.64
CA LEU A 194 41.26 39.13 -5.71
C LEU A 194 41.80 39.45 -7.11
N ARG A 195 41.09 39.03 -8.16
CA ARG A 195 41.46 39.35 -9.55
C ARG A 195 41.48 40.86 -9.84
N LYS A 196 40.69 41.67 -9.11
CA LYS A 196 40.75 43.13 -9.23
C LYS A 196 41.93 43.76 -8.49
N GLN A 197 42.45 43.10 -7.45
CA GLN A 197 43.53 43.59 -6.60
C GLN A 197 44.91 43.23 -7.14
N VAL A 198 45.05 42.05 -7.75
CA VAL A 198 46.33 41.53 -8.27
C VAL A 198 46.61 42.08 -9.66
N ARG A 199 47.81 42.64 -9.85
CA ARG A 199 48.25 43.20 -11.15
C ARG A 199 48.55 42.08 -12.17
N PRO A 200 48.39 42.31 -13.48
CA PRO A 200 48.67 41.29 -14.50
C PRO A 200 50.08 40.69 -14.45
N TRP A 201 51.08 41.45 -13.99
CA TRP A 201 52.48 41.04 -13.88
C TRP A 201 52.92 40.68 -12.45
N ALA A 202 51.97 40.48 -11.53
CA ALA A 202 52.30 40.06 -10.16
C ALA A 202 53.05 38.70 -10.13
N PRO A 203 53.87 38.46 -9.08
CA PRO A 203 54.56 37.19 -8.86
C PRO A 203 53.62 35.97 -8.90
N ILE A 204 54.17 34.80 -9.20
CA ILE A 204 53.41 33.55 -9.34
C ILE A 204 52.69 33.20 -8.04
N GLU A 205 53.32 33.46 -6.89
CA GLU A 205 52.79 33.18 -5.56
C GLU A 205 51.46 33.91 -5.31
N GLU A 206 51.33 35.18 -5.74
CA GLU A 206 50.10 35.96 -5.63
C GLU A 206 49.01 35.45 -6.59
N LYS A 207 49.41 34.95 -7.76
CA LYS A 207 48.49 34.38 -8.76
C LYS A 207 48.00 32.97 -8.37
N ARG A 208 48.81 32.18 -7.66
CA ARG A 208 48.44 30.82 -7.19
C ARG A 208 47.15 30.82 -6.39
N LEU A 209 46.94 31.82 -5.53
CA LEU A 209 45.72 31.95 -4.73
C LEU A 209 44.48 32.15 -5.62
N ILE A 210 44.57 32.98 -6.66
CA ILE A 210 43.48 33.18 -7.62
C ILE A 210 43.20 31.87 -8.38
N TRP A 211 44.24 31.20 -8.88
CA TRP A 211 44.08 29.95 -9.61
C TRP A 211 43.45 28.85 -8.74
N SER A 212 43.88 28.72 -7.48
CA SER A 212 43.28 27.75 -6.54
C SER A 212 41.79 28.01 -6.29
N LEU A 213 41.36 29.28 -6.28
CA LEU A 213 39.95 29.63 -6.15
C LEU A 213 39.18 29.40 -7.46
N GLU A 214 39.80 29.63 -8.62
CA GLU A 214 39.20 29.32 -9.93
C GLU A 214 39.02 27.81 -10.14
N ASP A 215 39.99 27.00 -9.67
CA ASP A 215 39.88 25.55 -9.62
C ASP A 215 38.74 25.12 -8.70
N ARG A 216 38.67 25.69 -7.48
CA ARG A 216 37.57 25.42 -6.53
C ARG A 216 36.20 25.79 -7.10
N VAL A 217 36.10 26.91 -7.81
CA VAL A 217 34.86 27.32 -8.51
C VAL A 217 34.47 26.30 -9.58
N SER A 218 35.43 25.72 -10.30
CA SER A 218 35.17 24.69 -11.32
C SER A 218 34.72 23.36 -10.70
N GLU A 219 35.32 22.96 -9.58
CA GLU A 219 34.87 21.81 -8.78
C GLU A 219 33.45 22.00 -8.28
N LEU A 220 33.17 23.13 -7.60
CA LEU A 220 31.85 23.44 -7.04
C LEU A 220 30.76 23.50 -8.12
N LYS A 221 31.08 23.94 -9.33
CA LYS A 221 30.15 23.88 -10.47
C LYS A 221 29.79 22.45 -10.84
N THR A 222 30.80 21.59 -10.94
CA THR A 222 30.61 20.17 -11.26
C THR A 222 29.79 19.48 -10.18
N ASP A 223 30.17 19.66 -8.91
CA ASP A 223 29.47 19.09 -7.76
C ASP A 223 28.02 19.58 -7.67
N ALA A 224 27.76 20.86 -7.95
CA ALA A 224 26.41 21.39 -7.95
C ALA A 224 25.55 20.82 -9.08
N ILE A 225 26.12 20.58 -10.28
CA ILE A 225 25.40 19.92 -11.37
C ILE A 225 25.05 18.48 -10.96
N SER A 226 26.03 17.72 -10.47
CA SER A 226 25.80 16.34 -10.02
C SER A 226 24.78 16.25 -8.89
N ALA A 227 24.86 17.13 -7.88
CA ALA A 227 23.88 17.15 -6.79
C ALA A 227 22.46 17.49 -7.27
N PHE A 228 22.32 18.36 -8.28
CA PHE A 228 21.02 18.64 -8.90
C PHE A 228 20.46 17.41 -9.63
N GLU A 229 21.30 16.76 -10.45
CA GLU A 229 20.91 15.56 -11.21
C GLU A 229 20.55 14.40 -10.28
N GLU A 230 21.28 14.22 -9.18
CA GLU A 230 20.96 13.23 -8.15
C GLU A 230 19.62 13.51 -7.47
N ALA A 231 19.31 14.79 -7.20
CA ALA A 231 18.04 15.20 -6.63
C ALA A 231 16.88 14.90 -7.57
N GLU A 232 17.01 15.32 -8.83
CA GLU A 232 16.04 15.08 -9.89
C GLU A 232 15.83 13.57 -10.10
N ALA A 233 16.90 12.78 -10.21
CA ALA A 233 16.83 11.33 -10.36
C ALA A 233 16.19 10.65 -9.14
N GLY A 234 16.41 11.16 -7.92
CA GLY A 234 15.73 10.70 -6.71
C GLY A 234 14.21 10.84 -6.83
N PHE A 235 13.73 12.03 -7.19
CA PHE A 235 12.30 12.28 -7.33
C PHE A 235 11.68 11.54 -8.51
N LEU A 236 12.34 11.48 -9.67
CA LEU A 236 11.85 10.73 -10.83
C LEU A 236 11.77 9.23 -10.55
N ARG A 237 12.74 8.64 -9.84
CA ARG A 237 12.66 7.24 -9.40
C ARG A 237 11.52 7.00 -8.42
N ALA A 238 11.26 7.94 -7.50
CA ALA A 238 10.09 7.85 -6.63
C ALA A 238 8.77 7.80 -7.41
N LEU A 239 8.65 8.63 -8.46
CA LEU A 239 7.50 8.63 -9.37
C LEU A 239 7.42 7.38 -10.24
N GLY A 240 8.54 6.72 -10.51
CA GLY A 240 8.58 5.40 -11.16
C GLY A 240 7.93 4.31 -10.30
N GLU A 241 8.13 4.36 -8.98
CA GLU A 241 7.50 3.42 -8.04
C GLU A 241 6.03 3.77 -7.77
N VAL A 242 5.74 5.05 -7.54
CA VAL A 242 4.39 5.57 -7.24
C VAL A 242 4.13 6.84 -8.07
N PRO A 243 3.46 6.72 -9.23
CA PRO A 243 3.26 7.83 -10.15
C PRO A 243 2.54 9.04 -9.55
N ASP A 244 1.60 8.80 -8.63
CA ASP A 244 0.79 9.83 -7.96
C ASP A 244 1.35 10.29 -6.61
N ASP A 245 2.63 10.02 -6.33
CA ASP A 245 3.25 10.48 -5.10
C ASP A 245 3.30 12.02 -5.03
N ARG A 246 2.45 12.58 -4.16
CA ARG A 246 2.31 14.03 -3.99
C ARG A 246 3.60 14.68 -3.47
N GLU A 247 4.35 13.97 -2.63
CA GLU A 247 5.56 14.49 -2.03
C GLU A 247 6.67 14.63 -3.08
N ALA A 248 6.89 13.59 -3.88
CA ALA A 248 7.84 13.57 -4.98
C ALA A 248 7.53 14.65 -6.02
N ARG A 249 6.25 14.77 -6.44
CA ARG A 249 5.81 15.83 -7.38
C ARG A 249 6.09 17.23 -6.83
N SER A 250 5.74 17.48 -5.57
CA SER A 250 5.95 18.78 -4.93
C SER A 250 7.44 19.10 -4.77
N ALA A 251 8.26 18.11 -4.43
CA ALA A 251 9.70 18.29 -4.25
C ALA A 251 10.40 18.57 -5.59
N LEU A 252 10.06 17.84 -6.65
CA LEU A 252 10.57 18.06 -8.00
C LEU A 252 10.19 19.44 -8.53
N ALA A 253 8.92 19.86 -8.35
CA ALA A 253 8.47 21.20 -8.71
C ALA A 253 9.26 22.29 -7.97
N SER A 254 9.50 22.10 -6.67
CA SER A 254 10.30 23.03 -5.86
C SER A 254 11.75 23.11 -6.33
N LEU A 255 12.35 21.98 -6.71
CA LEU A 255 13.71 21.90 -7.23
C LEU A 255 13.84 22.69 -8.55
N TYR A 256 12.94 22.47 -9.51
CA TYR A 256 12.95 23.21 -10.77
C TYR A 256 12.66 24.69 -10.58
N TYR A 257 11.73 25.06 -9.70
CA TYR A 257 11.44 26.46 -9.40
C TYR A 257 12.65 27.18 -8.82
N ALA A 258 13.39 26.53 -7.91
CA ALA A 258 14.64 27.07 -7.38
C ALA A 258 15.68 27.29 -8.48
N ARG A 259 15.86 26.31 -9.40
CA ARG A 259 16.77 26.43 -10.56
C ARG A 259 16.35 27.56 -11.51
N PHE A 260 15.05 27.72 -11.75
CA PHE A 260 14.52 28.81 -12.58
C PHE A 260 14.83 30.18 -11.97
N GLY A 261 14.60 30.35 -10.66
CA GLY A 261 14.91 31.60 -9.97
C GLY A 261 16.40 31.97 -10.01
N GLU A 262 17.31 31.00 -10.10
CA GLU A 262 18.73 31.28 -10.35
C GLU A 262 18.97 31.84 -11.76
N ALA A 263 18.33 31.26 -12.77
CA ALA A 263 18.48 31.71 -14.15
C ALA A 263 17.99 33.16 -14.33
N GLU A 264 16.90 33.53 -13.65
CA GLU A 264 16.40 34.92 -13.67
C GLU A 264 17.36 35.91 -12.99
N ARG A 265 17.98 35.53 -11.86
CA ARG A 265 18.99 36.38 -11.20
C ARG A 265 20.26 36.57 -12.02
N GLY A 266 20.63 35.57 -12.83
CA GLY A 266 21.78 35.63 -13.73
C GLY A 266 21.51 36.37 -15.04
N ALA A 267 20.25 36.45 -15.47
CA ALA A 267 19.85 37.18 -16.66
C ALA A 267 19.91 38.70 -16.39
N ARG A 268 20.88 39.41 -16.97
CA ARG A 268 20.82 40.88 -17.03
C ARG A 268 19.49 41.27 -17.69
N PRO A 269 18.75 42.26 -17.16
CA PRO A 269 17.60 42.79 -17.87
C PRO A 269 18.08 43.26 -19.24
N ARG A 270 17.62 42.60 -20.31
CA ARG A 270 17.84 43.10 -21.66
C ARG A 270 17.17 44.47 -21.71
N ARG A 271 17.95 45.55 -21.67
CA ARG A 271 17.43 46.88 -21.99
C ARG A 271 16.84 46.76 -23.39
N CYS A 272 15.52 46.81 -23.48
CA CYS A 272 14.82 46.84 -24.76
C CYS A 272 15.22 48.15 -25.46
N PRO A 273 15.83 48.13 -26.66
CA PRO A 273 16.28 49.35 -27.33
C PRO A 273 15.14 50.23 -27.88
N LEU A 274 13.87 49.85 -27.66
CA LEU A 274 12.72 50.45 -28.38
C LEU A 274 11.91 51.46 -27.58
N LEU A 275 12.45 51.99 -26.48
CA LEU A 275 11.85 53.14 -25.79
C LEU A 275 12.92 54.21 -25.54
N SER A 276 13.45 54.78 -26.62
CA SER A 276 13.95 56.15 -26.59
C SER A 276 12.73 57.08 -26.52
N PRO A 277 12.60 57.94 -25.50
CA PRO A 277 11.59 58.99 -25.54
C PRO A 277 12.01 59.99 -26.61
N THR A 278 11.29 60.00 -27.73
CA THR A 278 11.34 61.10 -28.69
C THR A 278 10.99 62.39 -27.97
N ARG A 279 12.02 63.21 -27.71
CA ARG A 279 11.83 64.62 -27.33
C ARG A 279 11.22 65.33 -28.55
N HIS A 280 9.91 65.55 -28.53
CA HIS A 280 9.31 66.60 -29.35
C HIS A 280 9.53 67.94 -28.65
N ALA A 281 10.39 68.77 -29.24
CA ALA A 281 10.45 70.20 -28.99
C ALA A 281 9.39 70.89 -29.87
N LEU A 282 8.65 71.81 -29.26
CA LEU A 282 7.90 72.88 -29.93
C LEU A 282 8.86 73.86 -30.59
#